data_AF-A0A0E3NL84-F1
#
_entry.id   AF-A0A0E3NL84-F1
#
_cell.length_a   1.000
_cell.length_b   1.000
_cell.length_c   1.000
_cell.angle_alpha   90.00
_cell.angle_beta   90.00
_cell.angle_gamma   90.00
#
_symmetry.space_group_name_H-M   'P 1'
#
loop_
_entity.id
_entity.type
_entity.pdbx_description
1 polymer ?
#
loop_
_entity_poly.entity_id
_entity_poly.type
_entity_poly.pdbx_seq_one_letter_code
_entity_poly.pdbx_strand_id
1 'polypeptide(L)'
;MNRWSPLTNFDLETSGEEEWVKEFGKYHPGGGPLAKYGIGIDCMMCHEQYGLYDSEARAEKIEEGDYEDANSAAMVNSSFAARTNPIQFFVYNANLLTPYPLLIVFHDNVNGAPQESSCAEKCHITDVEPRAVSWGDEESYAESDVHAAKGVECTECHHTEGFIITSDHQIGRGNTSDSPDLPESHYDGTMRSCDDAECHAGISHGPFADSHMEFLACEACHIPKLPGGDLPGGKPLESFSWQNGEREDVYREADFQPALAWYNGTFGDVLPSVDTRNDTDVMLTPFNNITGTWWDAGTDPEVLANPNTSISTGDPIPVQYVKAADANGDGEVTVEEMQAYDADGDGEADYPNAVLRTVELYYQVVHSIVSSDIGLADPYTCKDCHGNEAVIDWAALGYEQDPGGESSAVKSIAVTYDRPKPVEVETEPAF
;
A
#
# COMPACT_ATOMS: atom_id res chain seq x y z
N MET A 1 9.73 -12.90 -7.02
CA MET A 1 8.64 -11.93 -7.26
C MET A 1 8.15 -12.22 -8.67
N ASN A 2 7.29 -13.23 -8.82
CA ASN A 2 6.84 -13.71 -10.14
C ASN A 2 5.37 -13.35 -10.38
N ARG A 3 4.85 -12.36 -9.64
CA ARG A 3 3.41 -12.09 -9.64
C ARG A 3 3.11 -10.92 -10.56
N TRP A 4 2.24 -11.16 -11.53
CA TRP A 4 1.67 -10.11 -12.37
C TRP A 4 0.74 -9.23 -11.55
N SER A 5 0.75 -7.92 -11.80
CA SER A 5 -0.16 -6.96 -11.18
C SER A 5 -1.01 -6.28 -12.26
N PRO A 6 -2.34 -6.22 -12.11
CA PRO A 6 -3.19 -5.52 -13.06
C PRO A 6 -2.92 -4.01 -13.11
N LEU A 7 -2.49 -3.39 -11.99
CA LEU A 7 -2.19 -1.95 -11.93
C LEU A 7 -1.02 -1.56 -12.84
N THR A 8 0.04 -2.36 -12.85
CA THR A 8 1.25 -2.08 -13.65
C THR A 8 1.27 -2.84 -14.97
N ASN A 9 0.44 -3.89 -15.09
CA ASN A 9 0.51 -4.91 -16.13
C ASN A 9 1.91 -5.52 -16.30
N PHE A 10 2.71 -5.46 -15.22
CA PHE A 10 4.08 -5.96 -15.22
C PHE A 10 4.09 -7.44 -14.89
N ASP A 11 4.78 -8.24 -15.70
CA ASP A 11 5.07 -9.63 -15.41
C ASP A 11 6.59 -9.87 -15.57
N LEU A 12 7.22 -10.40 -14.53
CA LEU A 12 8.66 -10.63 -14.52
C LEU A 12 9.10 -11.65 -15.58
N GLU A 13 8.26 -12.65 -15.89
CA GLU A 13 8.58 -13.70 -16.85
C GLU A 13 8.62 -13.16 -18.29
N THR A 14 7.70 -12.25 -18.62
CA THR A 14 7.59 -11.67 -19.97
C THR A 14 8.35 -10.36 -20.13
N SER A 15 8.30 -9.45 -19.15
CA SER A 15 9.02 -8.16 -19.16
C SER A 15 10.51 -8.30 -18.84
N GLY A 16 10.88 -9.30 -18.04
CA GLY A 16 12.26 -9.60 -17.69
C GLY A 16 12.82 -8.78 -16.52
N GLU A 17 13.91 -9.30 -15.93
CA GLU A 17 14.47 -8.76 -14.69
C GLU A 17 15.12 -7.38 -14.84
N GLU A 18 15.67 -7.04 -16.02
CA GLU A 18 16.28 -5.73 -16.23
C GLU A 18 15.23 -4.61 -16.24
N GLU A 19 14.06 -4.86 -16.84
CA GLU A 19 12.96 -3.91 -16.84
C GLU A 19 12.39 -3.74 -15.43
N TRP A 20 12.27 -4.85 -14.69
CA TRP A 20 11.87 -4.81 -13.27
C TRP A 20 12.77 -3.87 -12.45
N VAL A 21 14.09 -3.91 -12.68
CA VAL A 21 15.02 -3.02 -11.95
C VAL A 21 14.81 -1.56 -12.32
N LYS A 22 14.61 -1.25 -13.61
CA LYS A 22 14.39 0.14 -14.05
C LYS A 22 13.10 0.70 -13.48
N GLU A 23 12.05 -0.11 -13.45
CA GLU A 23 10.73 0.33 -12.99
C GLU A 23 10.63 0.38 -11.46
N PHE A 24 11.05 -0.68 -10.77
CA PHE A 24 10.83 -0.85 -9.32
C PHE A 24 12.09 -0.69 -8.47
N GLY A 25 13.28 -0.72 -9.06
CA GLY A 25 14.55 -0.68 -8.31
C GLY A 25 14.74 0.61 -7.50
N LYS A 26 14.18 1.73 -7.95
CA LYS A 26 14.20 3.00 -7.23
C LYS A 26 13.49 2.95 -5.88
N TYR A 27 12.48 2.10 -5.72
CA TYR A 27 11.73 1.89 -4.48
C TYR A 27 12.24 0.71 -3.65
N HIS A 28 13.25 -0.03 -4.13
CA HIS A 28 13.80 -1.17 -3.41
C HIS A 28 15.02 -0.74 -2.58
N PRO A 29 15.16 -1.19 -1.31
CA PRO A 29 16.26 -0.83 -0.40
C PRO A 29 17.64 -1.38 -0.79
N GLY A 30 17.80 -1.86 -2.04
CA GLY A 30 19.02 -2.54 -2.49
C GLY A 30 19.23 -3.93 -1.88
N GLY A 31 20.34 -4.58 -2.22
CA GLY A 31 20.60 -5.96 -1.84
C GLY A 31 19.65 -6.96 -2.52
N GLY A 32 19.61 -8.20 -2.03
CA GLY A 32 18.69 -9.23 -2.54
C GLY A 32 18.71 -9.34 -4.08
N PRO A 33 17.55 -9.20 -4.77
CA PRO A 33 17.45 -9.20 -6.23
C PRO A 33 18.31 -8.15 -6.93
N LEU A 34 18.57 -7.00 -6.29
CA LEU A 34 19.37 -5.92 -6.86
C LEU A 34 20.88 -6.11 -6.69
N ALA A 35 21.32 -7.00 -5.81
CA ALA A 35 22.75 -7.22 -5.54
C ALA A 35 23.53 -7.68 -6.79
N LYS A 36 22.88 -8.42 -7.71
CA LYS A 36 23.50 -8.87 -8.97
C LYS A 36 23.78 -7.73 -9.96
N TYR A 37 23.14 -6.58 -9.77
CA TYR A 37 23.36 -5.36 -10.55
C TYR A 37 24.36 -4.41 -9.86
N GLY A 38 24.93 -4.80 -8.72
CA GLY A 38 25.88 -3.96 -7.97
C GLY A 38 25.23 -3.00 -6.97
N ILE A 39 23.89 -2.99 -6.86
CA ILE A 39 23.17 -2.18 -5.87
C ILE A 39 23.14 -2.94 -4.54
N GLY A 40 24.05 -2.57 -3.63
CA GLY A 40 24.07 -3.07 -2.25
C GLY A 40 22.89 -2.56 -1.42
N ILE A 41 22.72 -3.11 -0.21
CA ILE A 41 21.73 -2.61 0.75
C ILE A 41 22.03 -1.13 1.04
N ASP A 42 21.01 -0.28 0.95
CA ASP A 42 21.10 1.14 1.26
C ASP A 42 20.53 1.43 2.65
N CYS A 43 21.41 1.43 3.64
CA CYS A 43 21.02 1.74 5.02
C CYS A 43 20.52 3.18 5.17
N MET A 44 21.02 4.11 4.35
CA MET A 44 20.71 5.53 4.51
C MET A 44 19.34 5.88 3.96
N MET A 45 18.77 5.05 3.07
CA MET A 45 17.40 5.23 2.59
C MET A 45 16.37 5.26 3.73
N CYS A 46 16.62 4.51 4.82
CA CYS A 46 15.73 4.48 6.00
C CYS A 46 16.27 5.23 7.21
N HIS A 47 17.59 5.38 7.34
CA HIS A 47 18.22 5.88 8.57
C HIS A 47 18.76 7.32 8.47
N GLU A 48 18.68 7.98 7.31
CA GLU A 48 19.09 9.38 7.19
C GLU A 48 18.09 10.30 7.91
N GLN A 49 18.58 11.19 8.77
CA GLN A 49 17.75 11.99 9.70
C GLN A 49 17.70 13.48 9.37
N TYR A 50 18.37 13.92 8.31
CA TYR A 50 18.61 15.36 8.05
C TYR A 50 18.02 15.84 6.73
N GLY A 51 17.27 15.00 6.02
CA GLY A 51 16.71 15.32 4.70
C GLY A 51 17.80 15.50 3.64
N LEU A 52 18.96 14.86 3.81
CA LEU A 52 20.11 14.99 2.91
C LEU A 52 20.27 13.79 1.96
N TYR A 53 19.42 12.78 2.10
CA TYR A 53 19.35 11.66 1.17
C TYR A 53 18.62 12.07 -0.11
N ASP A 54 19.30 11.94 -1.25
CA ASP A 54 18.79 12.33 -2.56
C ASP A 54 18.23 11.11 -3.31
N SER A 55 16.96 10.80 -3.04
CA SER A 55 16.28 9.65 -3.69
C SER A 55 16.10 9.83 -5.20
N GLU A 56 16.00 11.07 -5.67
CA GLU A 56 15.90 11.37 -7.11
C GLU A 56 17.20 11.06 -7.83
N ALA A 57 18.35 11.47 -7.27
CA ALA A 57 19.66 11.14 -7.82
C ALA A 57 19.91 9.62 -7.87
N ARG A 58 19.41 8.87 -6.87
CA ARG A 58 19.43 7.41 -6.91
C ARG A 58 18.58 6.84 -8.03
N ALA A 59 17.35 7.33 -8.17
CA ALA A 59 16.41 6.88 -9.20
C ALA A 59 16.97 7.14 -10.60
N GLU A 60 17.52 8.33 -10.86
CA GLU A 60 18.15 8.70 -12.15
C GLU A 60 19.25 7.70 -12.52
N LYS A 61 20.12 7.32 -11.56
CA LYS A 61 21.17 6.33 -11.79
C LYS A 61 20.64 4.95 -12.15
N ILE A 62 19.55 4.53 -11.52
CA ILE A 62 18.90 3.24 -11.83
C ILE A 62 18.27 3.30 -13.22
N GLU A 63 17.58 4.39 -13.57
CA GLU A 63 16.94 4.59 -14.87
C GLU A 63 17.98 4.64 -16.02
N GLU A 64 19.16 5.22 -15.79
CA GLU A 64 20.29 5.25 -16.74
C GLU A 64 21.03 3.91 -16.86
N GLY A 65 20.75 2.93 -15.99
CA GLY A 65 21.47 1.66 -15.91
C GLY A 65 22.85 1.76 -15.22
N ASP A 66 23.14 2.87 -14.56
CA ASP A 66 24.36 3.11 -13.77
C ASP A 66 24.19 2.63 -12.32
N TYR A 67 23.94 1.33 -12.18
CA TYR A 67 23.51 0.71 -10.94
C TYR A 67 24.55 0.77 -9.80
N GLU A 68 25.83 0.58 -10.10
CA GLU A 68 26.90 0.54 -9.08
C GLU A 68 27.04 1.88 -8.33
N ASP A 69 26.75 3.00 -9.01
CA ASP A 69 26.86 4.35 -8.46
C ASP A 69 25.54 4.86 -7.84
N ALA A 70 24.44 4.12 -7.94
CA ALA A 70 23.10 4.56 -7.51
C ALA A 70 23.02 4.99 -6.04
N ASN A 71 23.45 4.13 -5.10
CA ASN A 71 23.44 4.47 -3.67
C ASN A 71 24.43 5.61 -3.35
N SER A 72 25.56 5.66 -4.04
CA SER A 72 26.56 6.72 -3.84
C SER A 72 26.04 8.10 -4.27
N ALA A 73 25.25 8.15 -5.35
CA ALA A 73 24.60 9.37 -5.82
C ALA A 73 23.63 9.93 -4.77
N ALA A 74 22.83 9.06 -4.14
CA ALA A 74 21.91 9.44 -3.07
C ALA A 74 22.60 10.06 -1.85
N MET A 75 23.83 9.64 -1.57
CA MET A 75 24.55 9.96 -0.35
C MET A 75 25.53 11.13 -0.47
N VAL A 76 25.60 11.84 -1.61
CA VAL A 76 26.60 12.91 -1.83
C VAL A 76 26.51 14.00 -0.75
N ASN A 77 25.29 14.51 -0.50
CA ASN A 77 25.05 15.60 0.43
C ASN A 77 25.22 15.14 1.89
N SER A 78 24.63 14.00 2.25
CA SER A 78 24.77 13.42 3.60
C SER A 78 26.23 13.09 3.93
N SER A 79 26.98 12.54 2.97
CA SER A 79 28.42 12.27 3.12
C SER A 79 29.26 13.53 3.27
N PHE A 80 28.92 14.59 2.54
CA PHE A 80 29.62 15.88 2.66
C PHE A 80 29.35 16.55 4.01
N ALA A 81 28.09 16.55 4.46
CA ALA A 81 27.70 17.05 5.77
C ALA A 81 28.42 16.29 6.89
N ALA A 82 28.43 14.95 6.82
CA ALA A 82 29.12 14.11 7.79
C ALA A 82 30.63 14.40 7.89
N ARG A 83 31.26 14.84 6.80
CA ARG A 83 32.70 15.16 6.75
C ARG A 83 33.05 16.58 7.22
N THR A 84 32.08 17.49 7.21
CA THR A 84 32.33 18.93 7.40
C THR A 84 31.67 19.50 8.65
N ASN A 85 30.60 18.86 9.15
CA ASN A 85 29.99 19.19 10.42
C ASN A 85 30.84 18.63 11.57
N PRO A 86 31.33 19.46 12.52
CA PRO A 86 32.21 19.00 13.60
C PRO A 86 31.60 17.90 14.49
N ILE A 87 30.27 17.91 14.67
CA ILE A 87 29.54 16.92 15.49
C ILE A 87 29.44 15.61 14.71
N GLN A 88 28.97 15.63 13.48
CA GLN A 88 28.85 14.43 12.65
C GLN A 88 30.21 13.84 12.29
N PHE A 89 31.22 14.68 12.04
CA PHE A 89 32.60 14.25 11.81
C PHE A 89 33.18 13.56 13.04
N PHE A 90 32.91 14.09 14.24
CA PHE A 90 33.33 13.44 15.48
C PHE A 90 32.66 12.08 15.66
N VAL A 91 31.34 11.98 15.46
CA VAL A 91 30.58 10.72 15.53
C VAL A 91 31.13 9.69 14.53
N TYR A 92 31.25 10.07 13.26
CA TYR A 92 31.72 9.19 12.18
C TYR A 92 33.17 8.71 12.39
N ASN A 93 34.05 9.55 12.93
CA ASN A 93 35.43 9.16 13.24
C ASN A 93 35.57 8.42 14.56
N ALA A 94 34.69 8.66 15.54
CA ALA A 94 34.64 7.89 16.77
C ALA A 94 34.30 6.41 16.50
N ASN A 95 33.47 6.12 15.48
CA ASN A 95 33.16 4.76 15.01
C ASN A 95 34.39 3.92 14.62
N LEU A 96 35.47 4.56 14.15
CA LEU A 96 36.72 3.87 13.78
C LEU A 96 37.62 3.55 14.99
N LEU A 97 37.34 4.14 16.16
CA LEU A 97 38.27 4.18 17.29
C LEU A 97 37.66 3.73 18.64
N THR A 98 36.36 3.43 18.70
CA THR A 98 35.66 3.05 19.94
C THR A 98 35.19 1.58 19.96
N PRO A 99 35.13 0.93 21.14
CA PRO A 99 34.56 -0.41 21.26
C PRO A 99 33.05 -0.40 21.00
N TYR A 100 32.55 -1.46 20.37
CA TYR A 100 31.16 -1.67 19.90
C TYR A 100 30.01 -1.10 20.78
N PRO A 101 30.03 -1.20 22.13
CA PRO A 101 28.93 -0.69 22.96
C PRO A 101 28.81 0.84 23.05
N LEU A 102 29.88 1.59 22.75
CA LEU A 102 29.85 3.07 22.72
C LEU A 102 29.39 3.62 21.35
N LEU A 103 29.29 2.77 20.32
CA LEU A 103 28.84 3.20 18.98
C LEU A 103 27.36 3.57 18.95
N ILE A 104 26.50 2.90 19.72
CA ILE A 104 25.03 3.07 19.66
C ILE A 104 24.62 4.52 20.03
N VAL A 105 25.14 5.05 21.15
CA VAL A 105 24.82 6.40 21.65
C VAL A 105 25.17 7.53 20.64
N PHE A 106 26.19 7.33 19.80
CA PHE A 106 26.57 8.29 18.78
C PHE A 106 25.92 8.00 17.42
N HIS A 107 25.68 6.73 17.09
CA HIS A 107 24.95 6.32 15.89
C HIS A 107 23.54 6.89 15.89
N ASP A 108 22.80 6.84 17.01
CA ASP A 108 21.40 7.29 17.05
C ASP A 108 21.24 8.79 16.76
N ASN A 109 22.27 9.61 17.01
CA ASN A 109 22.27 11.04 16.66
C ASN A 109 22.55 11.32 15.17
N VAL A 110 23.01 10.34 14.38
CA VAL A 110 23.37 10.51 12.95
C VAL A 110 22.60 9.57 12.02
N ASN A 111 22.31 8.36 12.50
CA ASN A 111 21.55 7.28 11.90
C ASN A 111 20.48 6.85 12.92
N GLY A 112 19.41 7.64 13.02
CA GLY A 112 18.33 7.43 13.99
C GLY A 112 17.35 6.34 13.54
N ALA A 113 16.33 6.09 14.37
CA ALA A 113 15.19 5.28 13.97
C ALA A 113 14.55 5.89 12.70
N PRO A 114 14.02 5.07 11.77
CA PRO A 114 13.30 5.57 10.61
C PRO A 114 12.16 6.48 11.05
N GLN A 115 12.06 7.64 10.40
CA GLN A 115 10.94 8.57 10.55
C GLN A 115 9.89 8.29 9.47
N GLU A 116 8.67 8.78 9.65
CA GLU A 116 7.59 8.75 8.67
C GLU A 116 8.09 9.03 7.24
N SER A 117 8.78 10.15 7.04
CA SER A 117 9.29 10.60 5.74
C SER A 117 10.26 9.61 5.07
N SER A 118 10.95 8.79 5.87
CA SER A 118 11.87 7.75 5.36
C SER A 118 11.12 6.58 4.74
N CYS A 119 9.93 6.27 5.26
CA CYS A 119 9.04 5.22 4.73
C CYS A 119 8.17 5.77 3.59
N ALA A 120 7.49 6.89 3.87
CA ALA A 120 6.51 7.54 3.03
C ALA A 120 7.12 8.05 1.73
N GLU A 121 7.95 9.10 1.79
CA GLU A 121 8.39 9.82 0.59
C GLU A 121 9.24 8.98 -0.37
N LYS A 122 9.98 7.99 0.17
CA LYS A 122 11.00 7.28 -0.61
C LYS A 122 10.42 6.12 -1.40
N CYS A 123 9.43 5.42 -0.83
CA CYS A 123 8.90 4.19 -1.41
C CYS A 123 7.37 4.11 -1.32
N HIS A 124 6.80 4.30 -0.12
CA HIS A 124 5.36 4.14 0.10
C HIS A 124 4.50 5.27 -0.47
N ILE A 125 5.12 6.30 -1.04
CA ILE A 125 4.43 7.38 -1.77
C ILE A 125 3.62 6.85 -2.95
N THR A 126 3.98 5.68 -3.48
CA THR A 126 3.23 5.00 -4.53
C THR A 126 1.85 4.56 -4.08
N ASP A 127 1.58 4.45 -2.77
CA ASP A 127 0.26 4.09 -2.23
C ASP A 127 -0.79 5.21 -2.39
N VAL A 128 -0.40 6.41 -2.83
CA VAL A 128 -1.35 7.49 -3.15
C VAL A 128 -2.35 7.04 -4.22
N GLU A 129 -1.86 6.38 -5.25
CA GLU A 129 -2.68 5.91 -6.38
C GLU A 129 -3.67 4.80 -5.96
N PRO A 130 -3.25 3.66 -5.35
CA PRO A 130 -4.15 2.60 -4.97
C PRO A 130 -4.93 2.86 -3.68
N ARG A 131 -4.45 3.69 -2.74
CA ARG A 131 -5.01 3.79 -1.38
C ARG A 131 -5.37 5.20 -0.92
N ALA A 132 -5.09 6.23 -1.71
CA ALA A 132 -5.40 7.63 -1.38
C ALA A 132 -4.77 8.13 -0.07
N VAL A 133 -3.55 7.70 0.22
CA VAL A 133 -2.80 8.11 1.43
C VAL A 133 -2.34 9.57 1.33
N SER A 134 -2.09 10.22 2.47
CA SER A 134 -1.71 11.65 2.53
C SER A 134 -0.31 11.93 3.09
N TRP A 135 0.48 10.91 3.41
CA TRP A 135 1.85 11.01 3.97
C TRP A 135 2.92 11.56 3.01
N GLY A 136 2.55 11.95 1.79
CA GLY A 136 3.48 12.65 0.92
C GLY A 136 3.79 14.08 1.38
N ASP A 137 3.06 14.59 2.37
CA ASP A 137 3.26 15.87 3.03
C ASP A 137 2.87 15.74 4.50
N GLU A 138 3.81 16.09 5.39
CA GLU A 138 3.66 15.94 6.84
C GLU A 138 2.43 16.71 7.38
N GLU A 139 2.20 17.93 6.89
CA GLU A 139 1.07 18.77 7.33
C GLU A 139 -0.26 18.12 6.91
N SER A 140 -0.39 17.75 5.64
CA SER A 140 -1.58 17.08 5.09
C SER A 140 -1.86 15.74 5.78
N TYR A 141 -0.81 15.00 6.14
CA TYR A 141 -0.96 13.74 6.85
C TYR A 141 -1.43 13.93 8.29
N ALA A 142 -0.82 14.87 9.03
CA ALA A 142 -1.26 15.22 10.37
C ALA A 142 -2.68 15.82 10.40
N GLU A 143 -3.14 16.46 9.33
CA GLU A 143 -4.52 16.95 9.21
C GLU A 143 -5.53 15.82 8.94
N SER A 144 -5.10 14.74 8.28
CA SER A 144 -5.97 13.64 7.84
C SER A 144 -5.93 12.40 8.74
N ASP A 145 -4.88 12.22 9.55
CA ASP A 145 -4.69 11.06 10.42
C ASP A 145 -4.38 11.47 11.87
N VAL A 146 -5.18 10.99 12.82
CA VAL A 146 -5.03 11.29 14.25
C VAL A 146 -3.73 10.72 14.83
N HIS A 147 -3.24 9.58 14.33
CA HIS A 147 -1.99 8.98 14.80
C HIS A 147 -0.80 9.83 14.37
N ALA A 148 -0.78 10.25 13.10
CA ALA A 148 0.21 11.19 12.58
C ALA A 148 0.18 12.52 13.36
N ALA A 149 -1.01 13.07 13.59
CA ALA A 149 -1.18 14.31 14.38
C ALA A 149 -0.70 14.22 15.83
N LYS A 150 -0.59 13.00 16.38
CA LYS A 150 -0.05 12.73 17.71
C LYS A 150 1.40 12.26 17.69
N GLY A 151 2.04 12.28 16.53
CA GLY A 151 3.44 11.89 16.34
C GLY A 151 3.67 10.40 16.59
N VAL A 152 2.72 9.54 16.19
CA VAL A 152 2.92 8.09 16.14
C VAL A 152 3.64 7.77 14.83
N GLU A 153 4.84 7.21 14.92
CA GLU A 153 5.66 6.86 13.77
C GLU A 153 5.23 5.53 13.14
N CYS A 154 5.53 5.33 11.85
CA CYS A 154 5.17 4.09 11.13
C CYS A 154 5.64 2.83 11.87
N THR A 155 6.86 2.86 12.42
CA THR A 155 7.48 1.73 13.14
C THR A 155 6.84 1.40 14.48
N GLU A 156 6.00 2.28 15.02
CA GLU A 156 5.24 2.00 16.25
C GLU A 156 4.12 0.98 15.98
N CYS A 157 3.50 1.02 14.79
CA CYS A 157 2.51 0.02 14.34
C CYS A 157 3.16 -1.11 13.53
N HIS A 158 4.02 -0.75 12.57
CA HIS A 158 4.87 -1.65 11.79
C HIS A 158 6.10 -2.08 12.60
N HIS A 159 5.85 -2.62 13.80
CA HIS A 159 6.90 -2.95 14.75
C HIS A 159 7.88 -3.98 14.17
N THR A 160 9.16 -3.82 14.50
CA THR A 160 10.18 -4.83 14.23
C THR A 160 10.32 -5.74 15.45
N GLU A 161 10.13 -7.05 15.29
CA GLU A 161 10.38 -7.96 16.40
C GLU A 161 11.87 -7.92 16.79
N GLY A 162 12.20 -7.27 17.91
CA GLY A 162 13.59 -7.19 18.35
C GLY A 162 13.88 -6.19 19.46
N PHE A 163 13.41 -6.43 20.68
CA PHE A 163 13.86 -5.74 21.90
C PHE A 163 15.31 -6.08 22.31
N ILE A 164 16.11 -6.67 21.41
CA ILE A 164 17.42 -7.25 21.68
C ILE A 164 18.36 -6.83 20.56
N ILE A 165 19.63 -6.63 20.92
CA ILE A 165 20.87 -6.31 20.18
C ILE A 165 21.05 -6.96 18.77
N THR A 166 20.10 -7.76 18.30
CA THR A 166 19.94 -8.26 16.93
C THR A 166 18.59 -7.78 16.36
N SER A 167 18.51 -6.53 15.89
CA SER A 167 17.38 -6.10 15.06
C SER A 167 17.48 -6.83 13.72
N ASP A 168 16.60 -7.79 13.47
CA ASP A 168 16.60 -8.57 12.23
C ASP A 168 15.94 -7.81 11.05
N HIS A 169 15.66 -6.50 11.22
CA HIS A 169 15.07 -5.61 10.20
C HIS A 169 13.78 -6.17 9.56
N GLN A 170 13.03 -6.97 10.32
CA GLN A 170 11.76 -7.51 9.88
C GLN A 170 10.65 -6.57 10.31
N ILE A 171 10.10 -5.83 9.35
CA ILE A 171 9.05 -4.83 9.57
C ILE A 171 7.71 -5.55 9.50
N GLY A 172 6.92 -5.49 10.58
CA GLY A 172 5.57 -6.06 10.58
C GLY A 172 4.73 -5.47 9.46
N ARG A 173 3.92 -6.31 8.80
CA ARG A 173 3.04 -5.88 7.70
C ARG A 173 1.62 -6.42 7.82
N GLY A 174 0.69 -5.70 7.19
CA GLY A 174 -0.71 -6.09 7.10
C GLY A 174 -0.89 -7.32 6.25
N ASN A 175 -2.03 -7.97 6.40
CA ASN A 175 -2.41 -9.12 5.59
C ASN A 175 -3.24 -8.60 4.40
N THR A 176 -2.62 -8.47 3.22
CA THR A 176 -3.26 -7.94 2.00
C THR A 176 -3.04 -8.85 0.80
N SER A 177 -4.07 -9.00 -0.04
CA SER A 177 -4.05 -9.85 -1.24
C SER A 177 -3.29 -9.25 -2.42
N ASP A 178 -2.90 -7.98 -2.35
CA ASP A 178 -2.17 -7.25 -3.41
C ASP A 178 -0.65 -7.34 -3.27
N SER A 179 -0.16 -8.09 -2.27
CA SER A 179 1.26 -8.34 -2.08
C SER A 179 1.69 -9.65 -2.73
N PRO A 180 2.91 -9.73 -3.28
CA PRO A 180 3.39 -10.94 -3.93
C PRO A 180 3.47 -12.12 -2.96
N ASP A 181 3.36 -13.34 -3.49
CA ASP A 181 3.63 -14.55 -2.72
C ASP A 181 5.07 -14.50 -2.20
N LEU A 182 5.13 -14.42 -0.88
CA LEU A 182 6.32 -14.20 -0.09
C LEU A 182 6.54 -15.51 0.72
N PRO A 183 7.78 -16.04 0.85
CA PRO A 183 8.06 -17.26 1.64
C PRO A 183 7.45 -17.32 3.06
N GLU A 184 7.37 -18.50 3.67
CA GLU A 184 6.68 -18.71 4.96
C GLU A 184 7.20 -17.86 6.15
N SER A 185 8.33 -17.16 6.01
CA SER A 185 8.95 -16.28 7.01
C SER A 185 8.50 -14.82 6.95
N HIS A 186 7.47 -14.48 6.18
CA HIS A 186 6.99 -13.10 6.10
C HIS A 186 6.01 -12.79 7.22
N TYR A 187 6.28 -11.68 7.90
CA TYR A 187 5.65 -11.19 9.11
C TYR A 187 4.27 -10.58 8.80
N ASP A 188 3.46 -11.35 8.08
CA ASP A 188 2.13 -10.98 7.64
C ASP A 188 1.16 -11.11 8.82
N GLY A 189 0.36 -10.06 9.03
CA GLY A 189 -0.53 -9.99 10.18
C GLY A 189 0.22 -9.85 11.52
N THR A 190 1.49 -9.43 11.51
CA THR A 190 2.24 -9.17 12.75
C THR A 190 2.40 -7.67 13.04
N MET A 191 1.77 -6.79 12.25
CA MET A 191 1.60 -5.40 12.68
C MET A 191 0.79 -5.36 13.96
N ARG A 192 1.06 -4.36 14.78
CA ARG A 192 0.22 -4.09 15.94
C ARG A 192 -1.21 -3.83 15.48
N SER A 193 -2.17 -4.43 16.18
CA SER A 193 -3.60 -4.17 15.94
C SER A 193 -4.05 -2.93 16.71
N CYS A 194 -5.21 -2.37 16.34
CA CYS A 194 -5.79 -1.25 17.08
C CYS A 194 -6.01 -1.60 18.56
N ASP A 195 -6.48 -2.82 18.84
CA ASP A 195 -6.86 -3.30 20.18
C ASP A 195 -5.70 -3.87 21.00
N ASP A 196 -4.45 -3.71 20.54
CA ASP A 196 -3.27 -4.12 21.30
C ASP A 196 -3.16 -3.41 22.66
N ALA A 197 -2.50 -4.10 23.61
CA ALA A 197 -2.42 -3.71 25.01
C ALA A 197 -1.87 -2.29 25.25
N GLU A 198 -0.94 -1.85 24.41
CA GLU A 198 -0.30 -0.53 24.47
C GLU A 198 -1.06 0.55 23.68
N CYS A 199 -2.12 0.16 22.96
CA CYS A 199 -2.92 1.01 22.09
C CYS A 199 -4.36 1.17 22.64
N HIS A 200 -5.36 0.58 21.99
CA HIS A 200 -6.79 0.72 22.32
C HIS A 200 -7.39 -0.44 23.12
N ALA A 201 -6.58 -1.35 23.67
CA ALA A 201 -7.08 -2.47 24.48
C ALA A 201 -8.07 -2.06 25.58
N GLY A 202 -9.26 -2.66 25.55
CA GLY A 202 -10.29 -2.46 26.57
C GLY A 202 -11.05 -1.13 26.49
N ILE A 203 -10.92 -0.40 25.37
CA ILE A 203 -11.80 0.74 25.09
C ILE A 203 -13.21 0.23 24.76
N SER A 204 -14.22 0.87 25.32
CA SER A 204 -15.63 0.63 25.04
C SER A 204 -16.27 1.88 24.46
N HIS A 205 -17.09 1.66 23.43
CA HIS A 205 -17.91 2.66 22.75
C HIS A 205 -19.39 2.54 23.18
N GLY A 206 -19.63 1.83 24.28
CA GLY A 206 -20.95 1.41 24.74
C GLY A 206 -21.45 0.13 24.05
N PRO A 207 -22.46 -0.53 24.63
CA PRO A 207 -22.80 -1.92 24.30
C PRO A 207 -23.24 -2.14 22.85
N PHE A 208 -23.76 -1.10 22.17
CA PHE A 208 -24.18 -1.23 20.77
C PHE A 208 -22.98 -1.16 19.82
N ALA A 209 -22.09 -0.19 19.98
CA ALA A 209 -20.89 -0.11 19.16
C ALA A 209 -19.96 -1.29 19.46
N ASP A 210 -19.86 -1.71 20.72
CA ASP A 210 -19.06 -2.87 21.10
C ASP A 210 -19.54 -4.17 20.44
N SER A 211 -20.85 -4.35 20.25
CA SER A 211 -21.37 -5.52 19.51
C SER A 211 -21.08 -5.46 18.01
N HIS A 212 -20.84 -4.27 17.44
CA HIS A 212 -20.47 -4.17 16.02
C HIS A 212 -19.03 -4.61 15.77
N MET A 213 -18.15 -4.49 16.77
CA MET A 213 -16.76 -4.94 16.65
C MET A 213 -16.62 -6.47 16.45
N GLU A 214 -17.71 -7.24 16.58
CA GLU A 214 -17.75 -8.65 16.17
C GLU A 214 -17.65 -8.85 14.65
N PHE A 215 -17.96 -7.82 13.85
CA PHE A 215 -18.01 -7.90 12.39
C PHE A 215 -17.65 -6.61 11.66
N LEU A 216 -17.35 -5.50 12.35
CA LEU A 216 -16.80 -4.26 11.79
C LEU A 216 -15.35 -4.10 12.26
N ALA A 217 -14.44 -3.84 11.31
CA ALA A 217 -13.12 -3.35 11.64
C ALA A 217 -13.20 -1.94 12.24
N CYS A 218 -12.21 -1.53 13.05
CA CYS A 218 -12.22 -0.18 13.67
C CYS A 218 -12.21 0.92 12.60
N GLU A 219 -11.43 0.67 11.55
CA GLU A 219 -11.23 1.47 10.35
C GLU A 219 -12.55 1.73 9.62
N ALA A 220 -13.51 0.79 9.66
CA ALA A 220 -14.80 0.97 9.00
C ALA A 220 -15.61 2.14 9.58
N CYS A 221 -15.38 2.50 10.85
CA CYS A 221 -15.98 3.70 11.46
C CYS A 221 -15.03 4.90 11.44
N HIS A 222 -13.72 4.66 11.47
CA HIS A 222 -12.71 5.69 11.64
C HIS A 222 -12.02 6.13 10.35
N ILE A 223 -12.40 5.61 9.18
CA ILE A 223 -11.96 6.12 7.86
C ILE A 223 -13.21 6.45 7.04
N PRO A 224 -13.95 7.51 7.38
CA PRO A 224 -15.22 7.82 6.74
C PRO A 224 -15.07 8.44 5.34
N LYS A 225 -13.87 8.93 5.01
CA LYS A 225 -13.61 9.70 3.79
C LYS A 225 -12.13 9.64 3.43
N LEU A 226 -11.86 9.51 2.14
CA LEU A 226 -10.52 9.54 1.56
C LEU A 226 -10.34 10.82 0.74
N PRO A 227 -9.13 11.38 0.69
CA PRO A 227 -8.84 12.56 -0.10
C PRO A 227 -8.91 12.23 -1.59
N GLY A 228 -9.30 13.22 -2.40
CA GLY A 228 -9.18 13.18 -3.85
C GLY A 228 -8.41 14.37 -4.40
N GLY A 229 -8.20 14.39 -5.72
CA GLY A 229 -7.48 15.45 -6.41
C GLY A 229 -5.96 15.25 -6.40
N ASP A 230 -5.24 16.36 -6.52
CA ASP A 230 -3.77 16.37 -6.53
C ASP A 230 -3.22 16.23 -5.11
N LEU A 231 -2.59 15.09 -4.83
CA LEU A 231 -1.91 14.83 -3.58
C LEU A 231 -0.39 14.83 -3.80
N PRO A 232 0.39 15.17 -2.77
CA PRO A 232 1.83 14.90 -2.77
C PRO A 232 2.07 13.41 -3.05
N GLY A 233 2.74 13.10 -4.16
CA GLY A 233 2.99 11.72 -4.60
C GLY A 233 2.12 11.20 -5.74
N GLY A 234 1.02 11.87 -6.09
CA GLY A 234 0.17 11.44 -7.20
C GLY A 234 -1.30 11.81 -7.04
N LYS A 235 -2.17 11.07 -7.73
CA LYS A 235 -3.62 11.20 -7.61
C LYS A 235 -4.23 9.84 -7.28
N PRO A 236 -5.24 9.76 -6.40
CA PRO A 236 -5.98 8.52 -6.17
C PRO A 236 -6.68 8.05 -7.44
N LEU A 237 -6.52 6.77 -7.77
CA LEU A 237 -7.08 6.18 -8.98
C LEU A 237 -8.54 5.78 -8.77
N GLU A 238 -9.37 6.03 -9.78
CA GLU A 238 -10.76 5.55 -9.86
C GLU A 238 -10.85 4.34 -10.78
N SER A 239 -10.18 4.40 -11.93
CA SER A 239 -10.09 3.29 -12.86
C SER A 239 -8.86 3.39 -13.75
N PHE A 240 -8.42 2.25 -14.28
CA PHE A 240 -7.43 2.18 -15.35
C PHE A 240 -7.86 1.20 -16.43
N SER A 241 -7.35 1.40 -17.64
CA SER A 241 -7.53 0.50 -18.77
C SER A 241 -6.22 0.24 -19.49
N TRP A 242 -5.95 -1.02 -19.78
CA TRP A 242 -4.90 -1.51 -20.67
C TRP A 242 -5.48 -2.02 -22.00
N GLN A 243 -6.77 -1.77 -22.26
CA GLN A 243 -7.49 -2.34 -23.40
C GLN A 243 -6.78 -2.10 -24.73
N ASN A 244 -6.13 -0.95 -24.90
CA ASN A 244 -5.51 -0.53 -26.15
C ASN A 244 -3.98 -0.71 -26.15
N GLY A 245 -3.43 -1.46 -25.18
CA GLY A 245 -2.00 -1.71 -25.04
C GLY A 245 -1.18 -0.51 -24.51
N GLU A 246 -1.86 0.57 -24.13
CA GLU A 246 -1.33 1.69 -23.36
C GLU A 246 -2.24 1.95 -22.15
N ARG A 247 -1.68 2.48 -21.06
CA ARG A 247 -2.43 2.75 -19.83
C ARG A 247 -3.26 4.01 -19.98
N GLU A 248 -4.56 3.90 -19.74
CA GLU A 248 -5.49 5.02 -19.64
C GLU A 248 -6.06 5.10 -18.23
N ASP A 249 -5.83 6.21 -17.53
CA ASP A 249 -6.24 6.40 -16.13
C ASP A 249 -7.40 7.40 -16.00
N VAL A 250 -8.27 7.13 -15.03
CA VAL A 250 -9.26 8.08 -14.49
C VAL A 250 -9.00 8.22 -13.01
N TYR A 251 -8.86 9.46 -12.52
CA TYR A 251 -8.55 9.77 -11.14
C TYR A 251 -9.76 10.32 -10.39
N ARG A 252 -9.77 10.10 -9.07
CA ARG A 252 -10.75 10.69 -8.15
C ARG A 252 -10.43 12.17 -7.98
N GLU A 253 -11.19 13.06 -8.61
CA GLU A 253 -10.93 14.52 -8.56
C GLU A 253 -11.45 15.22 -7.28
N ALA A 254 -12.21 14.51 -6.46
CA ALA A 254 -12.75 15.01 -5.19
C ALA A 254 -12.71 13.92 -4.13
N ASP A 255 -12.67 14.34 -2.87
CA ASP A 255 -12.77 13.43 -1.74
C ASP A 255 -13.96 12.48 -1.87
N PHE A 256 -13.76 11.23 -1.50
CA PHE A 256 -14.71 10.17 -1.74
C PHE A 256 -14.85 9.27 -0.53
N GLN A 257 -15.95 8.52 -0.49
CA GLN A 257 -16.19 7.54 0.55
C GLN A 257 -15.47 6.22 0.19
N PRO A 258 -14.74 5.58 1.11
CA PRO A 258 -14.26 4.22 0.87
C PRO A 258 -15.42 3.24 0.73
N ALA A 259 -15.19 2.19 -0.05
CA ALA A 259 -16.10 1.06 -0.13
C ALA A 259 -15.93 0.19 1.12
N LEU A 260 -17.03 -0.18 1.76
CA LEU A 260 -17.02 -1.14 2.87
C LEU A 260 -17.32 -2.53 2.32
N ALA A 261 -16.44 -3.50 2.56
CA ALA A 261 -16.56 -4.87 2.06
C ALA A 261 -16.06 -5.90 3.08
N TRP A 262 -16.52 -7.14 2.94
CA TRP A 262 -16.13 -8.25 3.82
C TRP A 262 -14.68 -8.66 3.54
N TYR A 263 -13.91 -8.85 4.60
CA TYR A 263 -12.50 -9.21 4.49
C TYR A 263 -12.02 -10.02 5.69
N ASN A 264 -11.31 -11.12 5.44
CA ASN A 264 -10.67 -11.96 6.47
C ASN A 264 -9.14 -12.01 6.36
N GLY A 265 -8.54 -11.17 5.50
CA GLY A 265 -7.10 -11.22 5.25
C GLY A 265 -6.71 -12.20 4.15
N THR A 266 -7.43 -12.21 3.02
CA THR A 266 -7.15 -13.11 1.90
C THR A 266 -5.68 -13.03 1.47
N PHE A 267 -5.05 -14.21 1.38
CA PHE A 267 -3.64 -14.40 1.03
C PHE A 267 -3.53 -15.33 -0.18
N GLY A 268 -2.54 -15.08 -1.04
CA GLY A 268 -2.20 -15.93 -2.19
C GLY A 268 -2.24 -15.21 -3.53
N ASP A 269 -1.98 -15.97 -4.60
CA ASP A 269 -1.95 -15.48 -5.98
C ASP A 269 -3.36 -15.24 -6.57
N VAL A 270 -4.09 -14.28 -5.99
CA VAL A 270 -5.45 -13.87 -6.42
C VAL A 270 -5.55 -12.35 -6.48
N LEU A 271 -6.32 -11.81 -7.42
CA LEU A 271 -6.52 -10.38 -7.57
C LEU A 271 -6.93 -9.70 -6.25
N PRO A 272 -6.56 -8.42 -6.04
CA PRO A 272 -7.08 -7.61 -4.94
C PRO A 272 -8.61 -7.66 -4.89
N SER A 273 -9.15 -8.41 -3.93
CA SER A 273 -10.55 -8.81 -3.90
C SER A 273 -11.08 -8.85 -2.47
N VAL A 274 -12.36 -9.12 -2.35
CA VAL A 274 -13.10 -9.12 -1.08
C VAL A 274 -13.80 -10.46 -0.89
N ASP A 275 -14.02 -10.81 0.37
CA ASP A 275 -14.74 -12.01 0.76
C ASP A 275 -16.26 -11.79 0.67
N THR A 276 -17.00 -12.84 0.98
CA THR A 276 -18.46 -12.80 1.12
C THR A 276 -18.86 -12.84 2.59
N ARG A 277 -20.09 -12.39 2.87
CA ARG A 277 -20.67 -12.40 4.22
C ARG A 277 -20.65 -13.76 4.92
N ASN A 278 -20.67 -14.86 4.15
CA ASN A 278 -20.77 -16.21 4.70
C ASN A 278 -19.41 -16.87 4.91
N ASP A 279 -18.32 -16.22 4.50
CA ASP A 279 -16.98 -16.72 4.75
C ASP A 279 -16.63 -16.60 6.23
N THR A 280 -15.65 -17.41 6.66
CA THR A 280 -15.23 -17.44 8.06
C THR A 280 -14.39 -16.23 8.40
N ASP A 281 -14.60 -15.71 9.61
CA ASP A 281 -13.77 -14.66 10.22
C ASP A 281 -13.68 -13.35 9.41
N VAL A 282 -14.71 -13.08 8.59
CA VAL A 282 -14.80 -11.82 7.84
C VAL A 282 -15.22 -10.65 8.72
N MET A 283 -14.57 -9.51 8.50
CA MET A 283 -14.94 -8.22 9.07
C MET A 283 -15.19 -7.22 7.95
N LEU A 284 -16.15 -6.33 8.14
CA LEU A 284 -16.38 -5.21 7.23
C LEU A 284 -15.24 -4.21 7.38
N THR A 285 -14.54 -4.00 6.27
CA THR A 285 -13.27 -3.25 6.20
C THR A 285 -13.36 -2.21 5.08
N PRO A 286 -12.73 -1.03 5.21
CA PRO A 286 -12.71 -0.02 4.15
C PRO A 286 -11.65 -0.29 3.08
N PHE A 287 -12.04 0.00 1.84
CA PHE A 287 -11.21 -0.15 0.64
C PHE A 287 -11.33 1.07 -0.27
N ASN A 288 -10.26 1.37 -0.99
CA ASN A 288 -10.38 2.06 -2.26
C ASN A 288 -10.66 1.02 -3.34
N ASN A 289 -11.85 1.07 -3.95
CA ASN A 289 -12.20 0.22 -5.07
C ASN A 289 -11.79 0.90 -6.38
N ILE A 290 -11.03 0.18 -7.20
CA ILE A 290 -10.50 0.65 -8.48
C ILE A 290 -11.01 -0.26 -9.58
N THR A 291 -11.61 0.30 -10.62
CA THR A 291 -12.01 -0.50 -11.78
C THR A 291 -10.82 -0.69 -12.73
N GLY A 292 -10.35 -1.92 -12.90
CA GLY A 292 -9.29 -2.27 -13.84
C GLY A 292 -9.82 -2.96 -15.09
N THR A 293 -9.29 -2.62 -16.26
CA THR A 293 -9.63 -3.28 -17.54
C THR A 293 -8.39 -3.80 -18.25
N TRP A 294 -8.37 -5.07 -18.64
CA TRP A 294 -7.25 -5.71 -19.35
C TRP A 294 -7.70 -6.95 -20.14
N TRP A 295 -6.84 -7.40 -21.05
CA TRP A 295 -7.07 -8.62 -21.83
C TRP A 295 -6.52 -9.86 -21.13
N ASP A 296 -7.28 -10.94 -21.19
CA ASP A 296 -6.89 -12.27 -20.71
C ASP A 296 -7.02 -13.27 -21.85
N ALA A 297 -6.13 -14.25 -21.92
CA ALA A 297 -6.11 -15.28 -22.96
C ALA A 297 -7.37 -16.17 -22.94
N GLY A 298 -8.12 -16.17 -21.83
CA GLY A 298 -9.35 -16.96 -21.69
C GLY A 298 -9.09 -18.46 -21.60
N THR A 299 -7.88 -18.85 -21.19
CA THR A 299 -7.46 -20.23 -20.97
C THR A 299 -7.80 -20.74 -19.57
N ASP A 300 -7.94 -19.84 -18.60
CA ASP A 300 -8.48 -20.14 -17.27
C ASP A 300 -10.01 -20.33 -17.34
N PRO A 301 -10.54 -21.53 -16.97
CA PRO A 301 -11.98 -21.78 -16.98
C PRO A 301 -12.80 -20.88 -16.04
N GLU A 302 -12.24 -20.43 -14.92
CA GLU A 302 -12.92 -19.53 -13.98
C GLU A 302 -13.07 -18.13 -14.58
N VAL A 303 -12.01 -17.62 -15.20
CA VAL A 303 -12.03 -16.35 -15.94
C VAL A 303 -12.98 -16.45 -17.12
N LEU A 304 -12.92 -17.52 -17.92
CA LEU A 304 -13.80 -17.68 -19.08
C LEU A 304 -15.28 -17.74 -18.69
N ALA A 305 -15.60 -18.35 -17.55
CA ALA A 305 -16.97 -18.43 -17.05
C ALA A 305 -17.46 -17.09 -16.46
N ASN A 306 -16.58 -16.36 -15.77
CA ASN A 306 -16.91 -15.15 -15.02
C ASN A 306 -15.81 -14.07 -15.13
N PRO A 307 -15.59 -13.48 -16.32
CA PRO A 307 -14.39 -12.67 -16.59
C PRO A 307 -14.26 -11.43 -15.69
N ASN A 308 -15.39 -10.87 -15.26
CA ASN A 308 -15.46 -9.63 -14.49
C ASN A 308 -15.61 -9.83 -12.98
N THR A 309 -15.78 -11.08 -12.52
CA THR A 309 -15.96 -11.39 -11.09
C THR A 309 -15.07 -12.52 -10.58
N SER A 310 -14.33 -13.18 -11.46
CA SER A 310 -13.29 -14.13 -11.07
C SER A 310 -12.16 -13.40 -10.35
N ILE A 311 -11.76 -13.91 -9.19
CA ILE A 311 -10.61 -13.45 -8.41
C ILE A 311 -9.30 -14.06 -8.89
N SER A 312 -9.34 -15.02 -9.81
CA SER A 312 -8.15 -15.59 -10.42
C SER A 312 -7.37 -14.51 -11.17
N THR A 313 -6.04 -14.53 -11.02
CA THR A 313 -5.13 -13.73 -11.83
C THR A 313 -5.33 -14.02 -13.32
N GLY A 314 -5.69 -15.25 -13.68
CA GLY A 314 -5.88 -15.68 -15.06
C GLY A 314 -4.59 -15.70 -15.86
N ASP A 315 -4.72 -15.57 -17.18
CA ASP A 315 -3.60 -15.56 -18.12
C ASP A 315 -3.58 -14.21 -18.88
N PRO A 316 -3.12 -13.11 -18.24
CA PRO A 316 -3.15 -11.78 -18.83
C PRO A 316 -2.31 -11.70 -20.11
N ILE A 317 -2.84 -11.04 -21.15
CA ILE A 317 -2.13 -10.86 -22.41
C ILE A 317 -1.18 -9.66 -22.29
N PRO A 318 0.14 -9.83 -22.57
CA PRO A 318 1.10 -8.73 -22.53
C PRO A 318 0.70 -7.53 -23.41
N VAL A 319 0.86 -6.31 -22.88
CA VAL A 319 0.46 -5.04 -23.55
C VAL A 319 1.02 -4.87 -24.95
N GLN A 320 2.23 -5.37 -25.20
CA GLN A 320 2.89 -5.32 -26.51
C GLN A 320 2.14 -6.12 -27.59
N TYR A 321 1.48 -7.23 -27.20
CA TYR A 321 0.65 -8.02 -28.09
C TYR A 321 -0.73 -7.41 -28.27
N VAL A 322 -1.30 -6.84 -27.18
CA VAL A 322 -2.53 -6.06 -27.26
C VAL A 322 -2.38 -4.92 -28.26
N LYS A 323 -1.32 -4.11 -28.13
CA LYS A 323 -1.04 -3.00 -29.05
C LYS A 323 -0.82 -3.45 -30.49
N ALA A 324 -0.22 -4.62 -30.70
CA ALA A 324 0.03 -5.16 -32.02
C ALA A 324 -1.21 -5.79 -32.68
N ALA A 325 -2.24 -6.09 -31.90
CA ALA A 325 -3.49 -6.66 -32.38
C ALA A 325 -4.42 -5.63 -33.05
N ASP A 326 -4.23 -4.32 -32.83
CA ASP A 326 -4.92 -3.24 -33.56
C ASP A 326 -4.56 -3.30 -35.06
N ALA A 327 -5.26 -4.18 -35.78
CA ALA A 327 -4.98 -4.50 -37.16
C ALA A 327 -5.44 -3.38 -38.11
N ASN A 328 -6.43 -2.60 -37.67
CA ASN A 328 -7.06 -1.57 -38.47
C ASN A 328 -6.43 -0.18 -38.24
N GLY A 329 -5.72 0.00 -37.12
CA GLY A 329 -4.95 1.19 -36.77
C GLY A 329 -5.83 2.35 -36.29
N ASP A 330 -7.01 2.09 -35.73
CA ASP A 330 -7.90 3.10 -35.17
C ASP A 330 -7.60 3.44 -33.72
N GLY A 331 -6.69 2.70 -33.08
CA GLY A 331 -6.29 2.88 -31.68
C GLY A 331 -7.22 2.20 -30.68
N GLU A 332 -8.23 1.46 -31.13
CA GLU A 332 -9.12 0.67 -30.26
C GLU A 332 -8.94 -0.83 -30.55
N VAL A 333 -8.52 -1.59 -29.55
CA VAL A 333 -8.39 -3.04 -29.71
C VAL A 333 -9.72 -3.72 -29.39
N THR A 334 -10.22 -4.49 -30.34
CA THR A 334 -11.48 -5.25 -30.23
C THR A 334 -11.28 -6.72 -29.88
N VAL A 335 -12.35 -7.41 -29.49
CA VAL A 335 -12.33 -8.86 -29.22
C VAL A 335 -11.97 -9.62 -30.49
N GLU A 336 -12.55 -9.20 -31.62
CA GLU A 336 -12.28 -9.80 -32.92
C GLU A 336 -10.81 -9.66 -33.34
N GLU A 337 -10.19 -8.51 -33.07
CA GLU A 337 -8.78 -8.29 -33.32
C GLU A 337 -7.88 -9.14 -32.43
N MET A 338 -8.14 -9.17 -31.12
CA MET A 338 -7.36 -10.01 -30.21
C MET A 338 -7.47 -11.49 -30.53
N GLN A 339 -8.68 -11.98 -30.85
CA GLN A 339 -8.90 -13.38 -31.17
C GLN A 339 -8.39 -13.79 -32.56
N ALA A 340 -8.07 -12.82 -33.43
CA ALA A 340 -7.45 -13.05 -34.73
C ALA A 340 -5.94 -12.79 -34.72
N TYR A 341 -5.38 -12.29 -33.61
CA TYR A 341 -3.97 -11.96 -33.50
C TYR A 341 -3.11 -13.23 -33.58
N ASP A 342 -2.15 -13.20 -34.51
CA ASP A 342 -1.20 -14.27 -34.83
C ASP A 342 0.18 -13.60 -34.93
N ALA A 343 0.95 -13.64 -33.84
CA ALA A 343 2.22 -12.95 -33.72
C ALA A 343 3.34 -13.62 -34.52
N ASP A 344 3.27 -14.95 -34.70
CA ASP A 344 4.32 -15.73 -35.36
C ASP A 344 4.05 -16.00 -36.86
N GLY A 345 2.82 -15.73 -37.31
CA GLY A 345 2.38 -15.83 -38.69
C GLY A 345 2.20 -17.27 -39.17
N ASP A 346 1.98 -18.23 -38.27
CA ASP A 346 1.77 -19.63 -38.61
C ASP A 346 0.36 -19.94 -39.15
N GLY A 347 -0.56 -18.97 -39.04
CA GLY A 347 -1.94 -19.04 -39.51
C GLY A 347 -2.95 -19.50 -38.47
N GLU A 348 -2.52 -19.76 -37.23
CA GLU A 348 -3.37 -20.00 -36.07
C GLU A 348 -3.31 -18.77 -35.13
N ALA A 349 -4.45 -18.40 -34.53
CA ALA A 349 -4.46 -17.29 -33.58
C ALA A 349 -3.79 -17.71 -32.26
N ASP A 350 -3.00 -16.81 -31.68
CA ASP A 350 -2.32 -17.03 -30.39
C ASP A 350 -3.31 -17.00 -29.22
N TYR A 351 -4.32 -16.12 -29.30
CA TYR A 351 -5.30 -15.89 -28.23
C TYR A 351 -6.75 -16.08 -28.71
N PRO A 352 -7.12 -17.27 -29.25
CA PRO A 352 -8.42 -17.48 -29.87
C PRO A 352 -9.61 -17.39 -28.90
N ASN A 353 -9.34 -17.47 -27.59
CA ASN A 353 -10.33 -17.34 -26.53
C ASN A 353 -10.21 -16.01 -25.77
N ALA A 354 -9.47 -15.03 -26.29
CA ALA A 354 -9.22 -13.77 -25.59
C ALA A 354 -10.53 -13.13 -25.10
N VAL A 355 -10.53 -12.69 -23.85
CA VAL A 355 -11.63 -11.97 -23.23
C VAL A 355 -11.14 -10.65 -22.65
N LEU A 356 -11.91 -9.59 -22.84
CA LEU A 356 -11.69 -8.33 -22.15
C LEU A 356 -12.33 -8.42 -20.77
N ARG A 357 -11.54 -8.26 -19.72
CA ARG A 357 -11.98 -8.26 -18.33
C ARG A 357 -12.13 -6.81 -17.86
N THR A 358 -13.19 -6.54 -17.11
CA THR A 358 -13.37 -5.32 -16.32
C THR A 358 -13.72 -5.73 -14.90
N VAL A 359 -12.80 -5.53 -13.97
CA VAL A 359 -12.86 -6.07 -12.61
C VAL A 359 -12.74 -4.94 -11.59
N GLU A 360 -13.55 -4.99 -10.53
CA GLU A 360 -13.34 -4.14 -9.37
C GLU A 360 -12.25 -4.73 -8.46
N LEU A 361 -11.18 -3.96 -8.27
CA LEU A 361 -10.03 -4.31 -7.44
C LEU A 361 -10.13 -3.57 -6.10
N TYR A 362 -9.96 -4.29 -5.00
CA TYR A 362 -10.15 -3.74 -3.66
C TYR A 362 -8.82 -3.59 -2.93
N TYR A 363 -8.35 -2.34 -2.80
CA TYR A 363 -7.13 -2.00 -2.08
C TYR A 363 -7.47 -1.53 -0.66
N GLN A 364 -7.04 -2.31 0.32
CA GLN A 364 -7.38 -2.05 1.73
C GLN A 364 -6.80 -0.71 2.17
N VAL A 365 -7.62 0.06 2.92
CA VAL A 365 -7.20 1.33 3.50
C VAL A 365 -7.17 1.21 5.02
N VAL A 366 -6.02 1.53 5.61
CA VAL A 366 -5.73 1.37 7.04
C VAL A 366 -5.09 2.62 7.67
N HIS A 367 -5.07 3.73 6.92
CA HIS A 367 -4.55 5.04 7.32
C HIS A 367 -5.61 6.11 7.04
N SER A 368 -5.32 7.36 7.41
CA SER A 368 -6.32 8.45 7.47
C SER A 368 -7.37 8.19 8.54
N ILE A 369 -6.92 7.66 9.69
CA ILE A 369 -7.76 7.39 10.85
C ILE A 369 -8.19 8.72 11.47
N VAL A 370 -9.49 8.95 11.55
CA VAL A 370 -10.05 10.21 12.04
C VAL A 370 -10.49 10.12 13.50
N SER A 371 -10.58 11.28 14.12
CA SER A 371 -11.20 11.51 15.44
C SER A 371 -12.24 12.62 15.31
N SER A 372 -12.91 12.99 16.41
CA SER A 372 -13.89 14.08 16.38
C SER A 372 -13.29 15.47 16.09
N ASP A 373 -11.97 15.63 16.19
CA ASP A 373 -11.29 16.91 16.05
C ASP A 373 -10.25 16.93 14.91
N ILE A 374 -9.95 15.78 14.30
CA ILE A 374 -8.87 15.59 13.32
C ILE A 374 -9.35 14.63 12.24
N GLY A 375 -9.15 14.98 10.98
CA GLY A 375 -9.56 14.17 9.82
C GLY A 375 -10.42 14.94 8.82
N LEU A 376 -10.64 14.32 7.65
CA LEU A 376 -11.45 14.88 6.56
C LEU A 376 -12.96 14.84 6.83
N ALA A 377 -13.39 14.07 7.82
CA ALA A 377 -14.76 13.93 8.29
C ALA A 377 -14.77 13.34 9.72
N ASP A 378 -15.91 13.48 10.41
CA ASP A 378 -16.13 12.86 11.72
C ASP A 378 -16.24 11.33 11.59
N PRO A 379 -15.82 10.54 12.61
CA PRO A 379 -16.05 9.10 12.63
C PRO A 379 -17.54 8.77 12.44
N TYR A 380 -17.82 7.68 11.73
CA TYR A 380 -19.21 7.27 11.52
C TYR A 380 -19.93 6.98 12.83
N THR A 381 -21.21 7.32 12.79
CA THR A 381 -22.18 7.07 13.85
C THR A 381 -23.33 6.23 13.31
N CYS A 382 -24.26 5.83 14.19
CA CYS A 382 -25.35 4.92 13.83
C CYS A 382 -26.17 5.41 12.62
N LYS A 383 -26.39 6.72 12.48
CA LYS A 383 -27.19 7.31 11.39
C LYS A 383 -26.48 7.29 10.04
N ASP A 384 -25.16 7.16 10.04
CA ASP A 384 -24.36 7.20 8.82
C ASP A 384 -24.48 5.84 8.12
N CYS A 385 -24.53 4.73 8.88
CA CYS A 385 -24.77 3.39 8.32
C CYS A 385 -26.25 2.99 8.25
N HIS A 386 -27.08 3.49 9.16
CA HIS A 386 -28.50 3.10 9.26
C HIS A 386 -29.44 4.26 8.90
N GLY A 387 -30.49 3.94 8.15
CA GLY A 387 -31.49 4.90 7.68
C GLY A 387 -31.48 5.12 6.17
N ASN A 388 -32.06 6.23 5.74
CA ASN A 388 -32.39 6.47 4.33
C ASN A 388 -31.23 7.02 3.48
N GLU A 389 -30.16 7.52 4.12
CA GLU A 389 -28.95 8.05 3.47
C GLU A 389 -27.73 7.30 4.01
N ALA A 390 -27.78 5.97 3.94
CA ALA A 390 -26.73 5.10 4.46
C ALA A 390 -25.47 5.12 3.57
N VAL A 391 -24.30 5.17 4.20
CA VAL A 391 -22.98 5.00 3.58
C VAL A 391 -22.75 3.57 3.11
N ILE A 392 -23.53 2.61 3.62
CA ILE A 392 -23.41 1.18 3.30
C ILE A 392 -24.38 0.79 2.19
N ASP A 393 -23.87 0.13 1.16
CA ASP A 393 -24.68 -0.67 0.25
C ASP A 393 -24.98 -2.04 0.88
N TRP A 394 -26.11 -2.10 1.59
CA TRP A 394 -26.55 -3.31 2.28
C TRP A 394 -26.77 -4.49 1.32
N ALA A 395 -27.22 -4.23 0.09
CA ALA A 395 -27.49 -5.27 -0.89
C ALA A 395 -26.19 -5.89 -1.41
N ALA A 396 -25.19 -5.05 -1.71
CA ALA A 396 -23.85 -5.51 -2.09
C ALA A 396 -23.20 -6.38 -0.99
N LEU A 397 -23.46 -6.06 0.29
CA LEU A 397 -22.97 -6.83 1.44
C LEU A 397 -23.77 -8.11 1.74
N GLY A 398 -24.79 -8.44 0.94
CA GLY A 398 -25.62 -9.64 1.13
C GLY A 398 -26.68 -9.51 2.22
N TYR A 399 -27.17 -8.30 2.49
CA TYR A 399 -28.36 -8.05 3.30
C TYR A 399 -29.57 -7.72 2.41
N GLU A 400 -30.75 -8.19 2.81
CA GLU A 400 -32.00 -7.86 2.10
C GLU A 400 -32.45 -6.41 2.35
N GLN A 401 -32.04 -5.84 3.49
CA GLN A 401 -32.36 -4.49 3.94
C GLN A 401 -31.42 -4.09 5.09
N ASP A 402 -31.43 -2.80 5.45
CA ASP A 402 -30.79 -2.30 6.67
C ASP A 402 -31.20 -3.15 7.90
N PRO A 403 -30.24 -3.82 8.57
CA PRO A 403 -30.53 -4.67 9.72
C PRO A 403 -30.90 -3.90 10.99
N GLY A 404 -30.48 -2.64 11.10
CA GLY A 404 -30.79 -1.75 12.23
C GLY A 404 -32.10 -0.97 12.04
N GLY A 405 -32.51 -0.77 10.79
CA GLY A 405 -33.68 0.02 10.38
C GLY A 405 -33.68 1.46 10.91
N GLU A 406 -34.76 2.20 10.67
CA GLU A 406 -34.87 3.62 11.07
C GLU A 406 -34.73 3.86 12.59
N SER A 407 -34.97 2.83 13.42
CA SER A 407 -34.88 2.92 14.88
C SER A 407 -33.44 3.01 15.41
N SER A 408 -32.45 2.63 14.61
CA SER A 408 -31.03 2.65 15.01
C SER A 408 -30.36 4.00 14.76
N ALA A 409 -30.87 4.78 13.80
CA ALA A 409 -30.33 6.09 13.42
C ALA A 409 -30.40 7.17 14.54
N VAL A 410 -31.18 6.95 15.60
CA VAL A 410 -31.34 7.91 16.72
C VAL A 410 -30.40 7.68 17.89
N LYS A 411 -29.51 6.67 17.84
CA LYS A 411 -28.57 6.35 18.92
C LYS A 411 -27.25 7.12 18.77
N SER A 412 -26.68 7.55 19.89
CA SER A 412 -25.36 8.19 19.96
C SER A 412 -24.31 7.22 20.46
N ILE A 413 -23.10 7.31 19.90
CA ILE A 413 -21.91 6.63 20.41
C ILE A 413 -21.24 7.59 21.40
N ALA A 414 -21.04 7.15 22.63
CA ALA A 414 -20.33 7.92 23.65
C ALA A 414 -19.04 7.18 23.98
N VAL A 415 -17.92 7.89 23.90
CA VAL A 415 -16.59 7.35 24.19
C VAL A 415 -16.09 8.01 25.47
N THR A 416 -15.38 7.24 26.30
CA THR A 416 -14.65 7.77 27.44
C THR A 416 -13.16 7.57 27.19
N TYR A 417 -12.37 8.65 27.21
CA TYR A 417 -10.91 8.51 27.12
C TYR A 417 -10.14 9.52 27.97
N ASP A 418 -9.10 9.00 28.60
CA ASP A 418 -7.83 9.65 28.91
C ASP A 418 -6.79 8.51 28.95
N ARG A 419 -6.02 8.31 27.87
CA ARG A 419 -4.74 7.60 27.95
C ARG A 419 -3.66 8.36 27.15
N PRO A 420 -2.41 8.37 27.62
CA PRO A 420 -1.29 8.96 26.90
C PRO A 420 -0.84 8.06 25.74
N LYS A 421 0.01 8.62 24.86
CA LYS A 421 0.75 7.95 23.79
C LYS A 421 1.27 6.56 24.27
N PRO A 422 1.27 5.51 23.41
CA PRO A 422 2.00 4.28 23.70
C PRO A 422 3.40 4.60 24.23
N VAL A 423 3.93 3.77 25.14
CA VAL A 423 5.27 4.00 25.71
C VAL A 423 6.25 4.03 24.55
N GLU A 424 6.86 5.21 24.34
CA GLU A 424 7.71 5.54 23.21
C GLU A 424 8.69 4.40 22.91
N VAL A 425 8.81 4.04 21.63
CA VAL A 425 10.10 3.54 21.15
C VAL A 425 11.07 4.68 21.44
N GLU A 426 12.06 4.45 22.31
CA GLU A 426 13.05 5.45 22.68
C GLU A 426 13.62 6.12 21.41
N THR A 427 13.17 7.34 21.10
CA THR A 427 13.75 8.19 20.04
C THR A 427 14.99 8.92 20.56
N GLU A 428 15.19 8.92 21.88
CA GLU A 428 16.43 9.36 22.50
C GLU A 428 17.35 8.15 22.74
N PRO A 429 18.66 8.28 22.51
CA PRO A 429 19.61 7.19 22.69
C PRO A 429 19.55 6.65 24.11
N ALA A 430 19.50 5.33 24.25
CA ALA A 430 19.68 4.65 25.53
C ALA A 430 21.00 5.13 26.18
N PHE A 431 20.90 5.85 27.31
CA PHE A 431 22.03 6.48 28.01
C PHE A 431 23.08 5.51 28.55
#